data_AF-A0A8D2DVN7-F1
#
_entry.id   AF-A0A8D2DVN7-F1
#
_cell.length_a   1.000
_cell.length_b   1.000
_cell.length_c   1.000
_cell.angle_alpha   90.00
_cell.angle_beta   90.00
_cell.angle_gamma   90.00
#
_symmetry.space_group_name_H-M   'P 1'
#
loop_
_entity.id
_entity.type
_entity.pdbx_description
1 polymer ?
#
loop_
_entity_poly.entity_id
_entity_poly.type
_entity_poly.pdbx_seq_one_letter_code
_entity_poly.pdbx_strand_id
1 'polypeptide(L)' 'MTSPRWFHPNITGVEAENLLLTRGVDGSFLARPSKSNPGDFTLSVRIARHLFFAPPFQ' A
#
# COMPACT_ATOMS: atom_id res chain seq x y z
N MET A 1 1.85 18.05 17.73
CA MET A 1 0.92 17.00 17.24
C MET A 1 1.72 16.05 16.37
N THR A 2 1.89 14.79 16.78
CA THR A 2 2.59 13.79 15.96
C THR A 2 1.74 13.46 14.75
N SER A 3 2.36 13.43 13.56
CA SER A 3 1.65 12.98 12.35
C SER A 3 1.08 11.57 12.56
N PRO A 4 -0.11 11.26 12.02
CA PRO A 4 -0.65 9.92 12.11
C PRO A 4 0.36 8.89 11.58
N ARG A 5 0.50 7.75 12.27
CA ARG A 5 1.51 6.72 11.92
C ARG A 5 1.31 6.10 10.53
N TRP A 6 0.13 6.29 9.92
CA TRP A 6 -0.22 5.82 8.59
C TRP A 6 0.02 6.88 7.49
N PHE A 7 0.34 8.13 7.84
CA PHE A 7 0.56 9.19 6.86
C PHE A 7 2.06 9.45 6.67
N HIS A 8 2.54 9.28 5.45
CA HIS A 8 3.94 9.39 5.07
C HIS A 8 4.12 10.51 4.04
N PRO A 9 4.49 11.73 4.45
CA PRO A 9 4.55 12.88 3.54
C PRO A 9 5.67 12.80 2.50
N ASN A 10 6.73 12.03 2.79
CA ASN A 10 8.00 12.10 2.06
C ASN A 10 8.38 10.79 1.36
N ILE A 11 7.40 9.93 1.02
CA ILE A 11 7.67 8.65 0.35
C ILE A 11 7.05 8.58 -1.05
N THR A 12 7.71 7.86 -1.94
CA THR A 12 7.26 7.51 -3.30
C THR A 12 6.31 6.31 -3.29
N GLY A 13 5.70 6.03 -4.45
CA GLY A 13 4.92 4.82 -4.66
C GLY A 13 5.72 3.54 -4.44
N VAL A 14 6.97 3.51 -4.92
CA VAL A 14 7.87 2.35 -4.79
C VAL A 14 8.30 2.15 -3.34
N GLU A 15 8.61 3.22 -2.61
CA GLU A 15 8.94 3.13 -1.18
C GLU A 15 7.74 2.68 -0.34
N ALA A 16 6.53 3.17 -0.68
CA ALA A 16 5.28 2.72 -0.06
C ALA A 16 5.03 1.22 -0.27
N GLU A 17 5.22 0.75 -1.50
CA GLU A 17 5.12 -0.68 -1.85
C GLU A 17 6.14 -1.51 -1.06
N ASN A 18 7.42 -1.12 -1.09
CA ASN A 18 8.47 -1.83 -0.34
C ASN A 18 8.18 -1.87 1.16
N LEU A 19 7.68 -0.79 1.77
CA LEU A 19 7.29 -0.77 3.18
C LEU A 19 6.14 -1.74 3.48
N LEU A 20 5.10 -1.72 2.66
CA LEU A 20 3.97 -2.63 2.79
C LEU A 20 4.38 -4.09 2.56
N LEU A 21 5.31 -4.35 1.64
CA LEU A 21 5.80 -5.70 1.35
C LEU A 21 6.71 -6.27 2.44
N THR A 22 7.60 -5.45 3.00
CA THR A 22 8.63 -5.89 3.96
C THR A 22 8.18 -5.82 5.42
N ARG A 23 7.29 -4.88 5.76
CA ARG A 23 6.85 -4.64 7.15
C ARG A 23 5.35 -4.75 7.34
N GLY A 24 4.58 -4.72 6.26
CA GLY A 24 3.13 -4.83 6.30
C GLY A 24 2.64 -6.27 6.26
N VAL A 25 1.51 -6.50 6.92
CA VAL A 25 0.68 -7.70 6.77
C VAL A 25 -0.52 -7.39 5.85
N ASP A 26 -1.30 -8.39 5.48
CA ASP A 26 -2.47 -8.15 4.64
C ASP A 26 -3.49 -7.23 5.32
N GLY A 27 -4.03 -6.29 4.56
CA GLY A 27 -4.84 -5.20 5.08
C GLY A 27 -4.02 -4.01 5.61
N SER A 28 -2.69 -4.10 5.69
CA SER A 28 -1.86 -2.94 6.02
C SER A 28 -2.01 -1.86 4.95
N PHE A 29 -2.05 -0.61 5.40
CA PHE A 29 -2.21 0.54 4.52
C PHE A 29 -1.39 1.72 4.99
N LEU A 30 -1.13 2.63 4.06
CA LEU A 30 -0.57 3.94 4.35
C LEU A 30 -1.05 4.95 3.31
N ALA A 31 -1.10 6.23 3.68
CA ALA A 31 -1.41 7.33 2.78
C ALA A 31 -0.16 8.19 2.54
N ARG A 32 -0.04 8.73 1.33
CA ARG A 32 1.06 9.61 0.92
C ARG A 32 0.56 10.67 -0.07
N PRO A 33 1.24 11.81 -0.21
CA PRO A 33 0.99 12.72 -1.32
C PRO A 33 1.19 12.03 -2.68
N SER A 34 0.38 12.40 -3.66
CA SER A 34 0.54 11.97 -5.05
C SER A 34 1.70 12.73 -5.68
N LYS A 35 2.72 12.01 -6.16
CA LYS A 35 3.82 12.63 -6.92
C LYS A 35 3.44 12.96 -8.36
N SER A 36 2.46 12.26 -8.92
CA SER A 36 1.99 12.46 -10.29
C SER A 36 0.94 13.56 -10.42
N ASN A 37 0.17 13.83 -9.36
CA ASN A 37 -0.80 14.92 -9.33
C ASN A 37 -0.66 15.74 -8.04
N PRO A 38 0.07 16.88 -8.07
CA PRO A 38 0.26 17.71 -6.89
C PRO A 38 -1.07 18.21 -6.30
N GLY A 39 -1.25 18.05 -4.99
CA GLY A 39 -2.51 18.38 -4.29
C GLY A 39 -3.38 17.16 -3.95
N ASP A 40 -3.17 16.05 -4.65
CA ASP A 40 -3.86 14.80 -4.37
C ASP A 40 -3.11 13.91 -3.38
N PHE A 41 -3.84 12.94 -2.82
CA PHE A 41 -3.31 11.88 -1.98
C PHE A 41 -3.48 10.52 -2.65
N THR A 42 -2.56 9.62 -2.36
CA THR A 42 -2.63 8.22 -2.74
C THR A 42 -2.73 7.35 -1.49
N LEU A 43 -3.70 6.44 -1.48
CA LEU A 43 -3.80 5.37 -0.49
C LEU A 43 -3.17 4.10 -1.06
N SER A 44 -2.15 3.58 -0.39
CA SER A 44 -1.50 2.31 -0.75
C SER A 44 -1.92 1.24 0.25
N VAL A 45 -2.42 0.11 -0.24
CA VAL A 45 -2.95 -1.00 0.59
C VAL A 45 -2.29 -2.30 0.16
N ARG A 46 -1.79 -3.07 1.13
CA ARG A 46 -1.36 -4.44 0.92
C ARG A 46 -2.57 -5.35 0.92
N ILE A 47 -2.79 -6.03 -0.19
CA ILE A 47 -3.80 -7.07 -0.32
C ILE A 47 -3.03 -8.34 -0.70
N ALA A 48 -3.03 -9.38 0.14
CA ALA A 48 -2.66 -10.70 -0.36
C ALA A 48 -3.70 -11.10 -1.40
N ARG A 49 -3.25 -11.15 -2.65
CA ARG A 49 -4.15 -11.45 -3.75
C ARG A 49 -4.46 -12.94 -3.80
N HIS A 50 -5.77 -13.16 -3.94
CA HIS A 50 -6.44 -14.16 -4.77
C HIS A 50 -5.96 -15.60 -4.60
N LEU A 51 -6.69 -16.33 -3.77
CA LEU A 51 -6.83 -17.76 -3.90
C LEU A 51 -7.44 -18.07 -5.28
N PHE A 52 -6.58 -18.31 -6.27
CA PHE A 52 -6.99 -19.03 -7.47
C PHE A 52 -7.14 -20.49 -7.08
N PHE A 53 -8.35 -20.90 -6.71
CA PHE A 53 -8.72 -22.30 -6.78
C PHE A 53 -8.75 -22.67 -8.26
N ALA A 54 -7.64 -23.23 -8.78
CA ALA A 54 -7.71 -23.96 -10.04
C ALA A 54 -8.78 -25.05 -9.87
N PRO A 55 -9.76 -25.18 -10.78
CA PRO A 55 -10.69 -26.30 -10.69
C PRO A 55 -9.89 -27.60 -10.74
N PRO A 56 -10.24 -28.61 -9.93
CA PRO A 56 -9.58 -29.91 -10.02
C PRO A 56 -9.73 -30.40 -11.46
N PHE A 57 -8.60 -30.75 -12.08
CA PHE A 57 -8.55 -31.26 -13.44
C PHE A 57 -9.56 -32.41 -13.61
N GLN A 58 -10.32 -32.38 -14.71
CA GLN A 58 -11.17 -33.47 -15.19
C GLN A 58 -10.36 -34.75 -15.40
#